data_AF-A0A969D716-F1
#
_entry.id   AF-A0A969D716-F1
#
_cell.length_a   1.000
_cell.length_b   1.000
_cell.length_c   1.000
_cell.angle_alpha   90.00
_cell.angle_beta   90.00
_cell.angle_gamma   90.00
#
_symmetry.space_group_name_H-M   'P 1'
#
loop_
_entity.id
_entity.type
_entity.pdbx_description
1 polymer ?
#
loop_
_entity_poly.entity_id
_entity_poly.type
_entity_poly.pdbx_seq_one_letter_code
_entity_poly.pdbx_strand_id
1 'polypeptide(L)'
;MENIGDNGIEQEKLPDRVMLRATLSNLFQEYQPSFTSFQWPLENMRWNELVFCILEEYSSAPLAEVAARAMSELDLLDVEKLAQLDEHKLTPTINRAQLILGILREAGFEEKSAKCALTSIVEVAKAVQTKFDGKVQSLLRSQGEYLIQKSTDSLGFSTLDNKSAQQVVTRWLQNILNLPVCLNSKSTQVFCTEMAVSVSDLIATADDLDINLALVDELTQQWCKAKTEADHLASQMLAEEPNAIETHISR
;
A
#
# COMPACT_ATOMS: atom_id res chain seq x y z
N MET A 1 0.23 -3.77 -54.56
CA MET A 1 0.18 -2.61 -53.65
C MET A 1 -0.49 -3.09 -52.38
N GLU A 2 0.29 -3.69 -51.49
CA GLU A 2 -0.18 -4.16 -50.18
C GLU A 2 0.23 -3.14 -49.14
N ASN A 3 -0.76 -2.70 -48.36
CA ASN A 3 -0.66 -1.68 -47.35
C ASN A 3 -0.21 -2.37 -46.05
N ILE A 4 1.06 -2.19 -45.68
CA ILE A 4 1.60 -2.70 -44.41
C ILE A 4 1.18 -1.71 -43.33
N GLY A 5 0.23 -2.14 -42.50
CA GLY A 5 -0.24 -1.40 -41.34
C GLY A 5 0.88 -1.20 -40.32
N ASP A 6 1.06 0.07 -39.98
CA ASP A 6 1.91 0.60 -38.94
C ASP A 6 1.44 0.09 -37.57
N ASN A 7 2.04 -1.00 -37.08
CA ASN A 7 1.88 -1.46 -35.70
C ASN A 7 2.77 -0.57 -34.83
N GLY A 8 2.20 0.56 -34.40
CA GLY A 8 2.77 1.40 -33.36
C GLY A 8 2.98 0.59 -32.09
N ILE A 9 4.24 0.22 -31.83
CA ILE A 9 4.70 -0.26 -30.54
C ILE A 9 4.57 0.94 -29.59
N GLU A 10 3.60 0.89 -28.68
CA GLU A 10 3.52 1.80 -27.54
C GLU A 10 4.87 1.73 -26.81
N GLN A 11 5.69 2.77 -26.95
CA GLN A 11 6.89 2.95 -26.15
C GLN A 11 6.43 3.22 -24.72
N GLU A 12 6.56 2.19 -23.89
CA GLU A 12 6.32 2.20 -22.46
C GLU A 12 7.09 3.37 -21.82
N LYS A 13 6.36 4.32 -21.19
CA LYS A 13 6.89 5.48 -20.47
C LYS A 13 7.61 5.05 -19.18
N LEU A 14 8.73 4.35 -19.31
CA LEU A 14 9.56 3.87 -18.22
C LEU A 14 10.19 4.97 -17.31
N PRO A 15 10.52 6.19 -17.77
CA PRO A 15 11.18 7.19 -16.91
C PRO A 15 10.33 7.67 -15.74
N ASP A 16 9.02 7.81 -15.95
CA ASP A 16 8.12 8.50 -15.02
C ASP A 16 7.79 7.61 -13.80
N ARG A 17 7.65 6.28 -14.00
CA ARG A 17 7.38 5.34 -12.90
C ARG A 17 8.57 5.13 -11.97
N VAL A 18 9.80 5.17 -12.49
CA VAL A 18 11.01 5.08 -11.65
C VAL A 18 11.11 6.30 -10.72
N MET A 19 10.86 7.49 -11.26
CA MET A 19 10.81 8.72 -10.47
C MET A 19 9.67 8.67 -9.44
N LEU A 20 8.48 8.25 -9.84
CA LEU A 20 7.34 8.07 -8.93
C LEU A 20 7.67 7.15 -7.75
N ARG A 21 8.27 5.98 -8.02
CA ARG A 21 8.68 5.03 -6.99
C ARG A 21 9.68 5.64 -6.02
N ALA A 22 10.70 6.33 -6.53
CA ALA A 22 11.70 7.01 -5.70
C ALA A 22 11.05 8.10 -4.84
N THR A 23 10.19 8.93 -5.43
CA THR A 23 9.48 9.99 -4.70
C THR A 23 8.58 9.44 -3.61
N LEU A 24 7.76 8.43 -3.88
CA LEU A 24 6.91 7.80 -2.85
C LEU A 24 7.74 7.16 -1.73
N SER A 25 8.84 6.49 -2.08
CA SER A 25 9.73 5.90 -1.08
C SER A 25 10.35 6.96 -0.17
N ASN A 26 10.79 8.09 -0.75
CA ASN A 26 11.35 9.21 0.00
C ASN A 26 10.30 9.85 0.91
N LEU A 27 9.09 10.10 0.40
CA LEU A 27 7.98 10.63 1.20
C LEU A 27 7.62 9.70 2.35
N PHE A 28 7.56 8.39 2.10
CA PHE A 28 7.30 7.41 3.14
C PHE A 28 8.37 7.46 4.23
N GLN A 29 9.65 7.53 3.87
CA GLN A 29 10.75 7.62 4.83
C GLN A 29 10.75 8.94 5.61
N GLU A 30 10.54 10.06 4.92
CA GLU A 30 10.54 11.40 5.50
C GLU A 30 9.40 11.56 6.52
N TYR A 31 8.20 11.10 6.18
CA TYR A 31 7.02 11.26 7.02
C TYR A 31 6.77 10.08 7.97
N GLN A 32 7.62 9.05 7.99
CA GLN A 32 7.47 7.86 8.84
C GLN A 32 7.11 8.17 10.31
N PRO A 33 7.73 9.15 10.98
CA PRO A 33 7.40 9.48 12.36
C PRO A 33 5.94 9.93 12.59
N SER A 34 5.25 10.37 11.53
CA SER A 34 3.86 10.83 11.60
C SER A 34 2.83 9.70 11.45
N PHE A 35 3.25 8.48 11.09
CA PHE A 35 2.33 7.37 10.80
C PHE A 35 1.81 6.65 12.04
N THR A 36 2.02 7.18 13.25
CA THR A 36 1.58 6.57 14.52
C THR A 36 0.07 6.35 14.62
N SER A 37 -0.71 7.04 13.79
CA SER A 37 -2.17 6.88 13.68
C SER A 37 -2.59 5.77 12.70
N PHE A 38 -1.69 5.29 11.84
CA PHE A 38 -1.99 4.23 10.89
C PHE A 38 -1.68 2.88 11.52
N GLN A 39 -2.70 2.03 11.67
CA GLN A 39 -2.52 0.67 12.15
C GLN A 39 -1.64 -0.17 11.20
N TRP A 40 -1.81 0.06 9.90
CA TRP A 40 -1.17 -0.71 8.83
C TRP A 40 -0.51 0.22 7.80
N PRO A 41 0.65 0.83 8.10
CA PRO A 41 1.36 1.66 7.12
C PRO A 41 1.88 0.85 5.92
N LEU A 42 2.22 -0.42 6.15
CA LEU A 42 2.64 -1.39 5.14
C LEU A 42 1.63 -2.53 5.04
N GLU A 43 1.44 -3.07 3.84
CA GLU A 43 0.41 -4.07 3.54
C GLU A 43 0.82 -5.49 3.99
N ASN A 44 2.11 -5.80 4.03
CA ASN A 44 2.63 -7.01 4.65
C ASN A 44 2.18 -7.14 6.11
N MET A 45 1.94 -6.03 6.82
CA MET A 45 1.43 -6.08 8.18
C MET A 45 0.00 -6.64 8.25
N ARG A 46 -0.87 -6.31 7.27
CA ARG A 46 -2.22 -6.91 7.18
C ARG A 46 -2.16 -8.39 6.81
N TRP A 47 -1.20 -8.78 5.97
CA TRP A 47 -0.95 -10.18 5.68
C TRP A 47 -0.52 -10.95 6.94
N ASN A 48 0.42 -10.38 7.70
CA ASN A 48 0.88 -10.97 8.96
C ASN A 48 -0.26 -11.09 9.99
N GLU A 49 -1.16 -10.11 10.05
CA GLU A 49 -2.36 -10.17 10.88
C GLU A 49 -3.29 -11.33 10.47
N LEU A 50 -3.53 -11.52 9.17
CA LEU A 50 -4.30 -12.66 8.68
C LEU A 50 -3.65 -14.00 9.05
N VAL A 51 -2.32 -14.09 8.95
CA VAL A 51 -1.58 -15.26 9.41
C VAL A 51 -1.78 -15.47 10.91
N PHE A 52 -1.67 -14.42 11.73
CA PHE A 52 -1.95 -14.48 13.16
C PHE A 52 -3.35 -15.02 13.46
N CYS A 53 -4.40 -14.52 12.78
CA CYS A 53 -5.77 -15.01 12.96
C CYS A 53 -5.89 -16.51 12.64
N ILE A 54 -5.20 -17.00 11.60
CA ILE A 54 -5.17 -18.44 11.28
C ILE A 54 -4.50 -19.22 12.41
N LEU A 55 -3.38 -18.74 12.94
CA LEU A 55 -2.65 -19.41 14.02
C LEU A 55 -3.46 -19.47 15.32
N GLU A 56 -4.20 -18.42 15.62
CA GLU A 56 -5.05 -18.33 16.81
C GLU A 56 -6.14 -19.42 16.82
N GLU A 57 -6.72 -19.74 15.66
CA GLU A 57 -7.72 -20.82 15.54
C GLU A 57 -7.16 -22.20 15.91
N TYR A 58 -5.85 -22.41 15.76
CA TYR A 58 -5.18 -23.68 16.06
C TYR A 58 -4.42 -23.70 17.39
N SER A 59 -4.46 -22.60 18.16
CA SER A 59 -3.70 -22.46 19.40
C SER A 59 -4.34 -21.46 20.37
N SER A 60 -3.55 -20.80 21.23
CA SER A 60 -3.99 -19.66 22.03
C SER A 60 -3.33 -18.39 21.53
N ALA A 61 -3.99 -17.24 21.74
CA ALA A 61 -3.51 -15.94 21.26
C ALA A 61 -2.03 -15.66 21.60
N PRO A 62 -1.52 -15.93 22.83
CA PRO A 62 -0.11 -15.69 23.12
C PRO A 62 0.86 -16.54 22.30
N LEU A 63 0.53 -17.81 22.02
CA LEU A 63 1.40 -18.68 21.23
C LEU A 63 1.36 -18.29 19.75
N ALA A 64 0.17 -17.96 19.24
CA ALA A 64 -0.02 -17.44 17.89
C ALA A 64 0.78 -16.14 17.67
N GLU A 65 0.77 -15.22 18.64
CA GLU A 65 1.51 -13.96 18.56
C GLU A 65 3.02 -14.19 18.50
N VAL A 66 3.56 -15.07 19.36
CA VAL A 66 4.98 -15.43 19.37
C VAL A 66 5.39 -16.03 18.03
N ALA A 67 4.61 -16.99 17.51
CA ALA A 67 4.91 -17.65 16.24
C ALA A 67 4.79 -16.71 15.04
N ALA A 68 3.72 -15.92 14.93
CA ALA A 68 3.51 -14.98 13.83
C ALA A 68 4.64 -13.94 13.73
N ARG A 69 5.01 -13.36 14.88
CA ARG A 69 6.15 -12.43 14.97
C ARG A 69 7.45 -13.09 14.53
N ALA A 70 7.80 -14.27 15.05
CA ALA A 70 9.03 -14.95 14.69
C ALA A 70 9.09 -15.28 13.19
N MET A 71 7.98 -15.72 12.59
CA MET A 71 7.91 -15.99 11.15
C MET A 71 8.03 -14.71 10.31
N SER A 72 7.43 -13.61 10.76
CA SER A 72 7.55 -12.31 10.09
C SER A 72 8.98 -11.77 10.16
N GLU A 73 9.63 -11.82 11.32
CA GLU A 73 11.02 -11.34 11.52
C GLU A 73 12.03 -12.11 10.66
N LEU A 74 11.72 -13.38 10.33
CA LEU A 74 12.54 -14.25 9.50
C LEU A 74 12.13 -14.26 8.01
N ASP A 75 11.24 -13.36 7.58
CA ASP A 75 10.73 -13.28 6.21
C ASP A 75 10.17 -14.62 5.67
N LEU A 76 9.56 -15.41 6.56
CA LEU A 76 8.98 -16.71 6.20
C LEU A 76 7.56 -16.59 5.66
N LEU A 77 6.96 -15.40 5.77
CA LEU A 77 5.58 -15.14 5.40
C LEU A 77 5.40 -14.54 4.00
N ASP A 78 6.45 -14.41 3.18
CA ASP A 78 6.26 -13.99 1.78
C ASP A 78 5.22 -14.87 1.04
N VAL A 79 4.19 -14.22 0.48
CA VAL A 79 2.99 -14.86 -0.10
C VAL A 79 3.34 -15.73 -1.29
N GLU A 80 4.18 -15.24 -2.19
CA GLU A 80 4.56 -15.95 -3.42
C GLU A 80 5.28 -17.26 -3.06
N LYS A 81 6.28 -17.20 -2.18
CA LYS A 81 7.03 -18.37 -1.73
C LYS A 81 6.16 -19.35 -0.94
N LEU A 82 5.19 -18.87 -0.16
CA LEU A 82 4.21 -19.74 0.52
C LEU A 82 3.27 -20.42 -0.47
N ALA A 83 2.80 -19.72 -1.49
CA ALA A 83 1.91 -20.26 -2.51
C ALA A 83 2.56 -21.38 -3.34
N GLN A 84 3.88 -21.37 -3.46
CA GLN A 84 4.68 -22.41 -4.12
C GLN A 84 4.84 -23.69 -3.27
N LEU A 85 4.46 -23.67 -1.99
CA LEU A 85 4.55 -24.87 -1.15
C LEU A 85 3.50 -25.92 -1.56
N ASP A 86 3.95 -27.17 -1.64
CA ASP A 86 3.07 -28.31 -1.78
C ASP A 86 2.49 -28.64 -0.38
N GLU A 87 1.21 -28.30 -0.18
CA GLU A 87 0.48 -28.55 1.06
C GLU A 87 0.37 -30.04 1.41
N HIS A 88 0.57 -30.93 0.43
CA HIS A 88 0.56 -32.37 0.60
C HIS A 88 1.96 -32.98 0.80
N LYS A 89 3.03 -32.21 0.57
CA LYS A 89 4.43 -32.67 0.67
C LYS A 89 5.32 -31.74 1.48
N LEU A 90 4.95 -31.53 2.74
CA LEU A 90 5.77 -30.85 3.74
C LEU A 90 6.90 -31.80 4.23
N THR A 91 7.86 -32.13 3.35
CA THR A 91 8.91 -33.17 3.55
C THR A 91 10.29 -32.64 4.00
N PRO A 92 11.27 -33.51 4.40
CA PRO A 92 12.30 -33.19 5.40
C PRO A 92 13.57 -32.39 5.00
N THR A 93 13.68 -31.78 3.83
CA THR A 93 14.92 -31.06 3.43
C THR A 93 14.71 -29.56 3.54
N ILE A 94 15.67 -28.84 4.15
CA ILE A 94 15.61 -27.42 4.59
C ILE A 94 14.74 -26.58 3.64
N ASN A 95 13.44 -26.58 3.95
CA ASN A 95 12.39 -25.95 3.18
C ASN A 95 11.67 -25.03 4.16
N ARG A 96 11.25 -23.86 3.69
CA ARG A 96 10.44 -22.87 4.42
C ARG A 96 9.36 -23.51 5.29
N ALA A 97 8.67 -24.53 4.77
CA ALA A 97 7.69 -25.32 5.51
C ALA A 97 8.23 -25.91 6.83
N GLN A 98 9.42 -26.48 6.83
CA GLN A 98 10.02 -27.07 8.04
C GLN A 98 10.43 -26.03 9.06
N LEU A 99 10.94 -24.88 8.59
CA LEU A 99 11.28 -23.76 9.47
C LEU A 99 10.03 -23.24 10.17
N ILE A 100 8.95 -23.04 9.41
CA ILE A 100 7.64 -22.65 9.96
C ILE A 100 7.15 -23.69 10.97
N LEU A 101 7.16 -24.99 10.64
CA LEU A 101 6.77 -26.04 11.58
C LEU A 101 7.69 -26.11 12.81
N GLY A 102 8.97 -25.81 12.67
CA GLY A 102 9.91 -25.67 13.78
C GLY A 102 9.48 -24.55 14.73
N ILE A 103 9.26 -23.35 14.20
CA ILE A 103 8.82 -22.17 14.95
C ILE A 103 7.49 -22.44 15.66
N LEU A 104 6.52 -23.03 14.98
CA LEU A 104 5.22 -23.36 15.59
C LEU A 104 5.38 -24.32 16.77
N ARG A 105 6.22 -25.35 16.65
CA ARG A 105 6.48 -26.30 17.74
C ARG A 105 7.24 -25.67 18.89
N GLU A 106 8.24 -24.83 18.61
CA GLU A 106 8.97 -24.07 19.62
C GLU A 106 8.08 -23.08 20.37
N ALA A 107 7.09 -22.49 19.68
CA ALA A 107 6.04 -21.69 20.29
C ALA A 107 5.01 -22.53 21.08
N GLY A 108 5.08 -23.87 21.04
CA GLY A 108 4.22 -24.75 21.85
C GLY A 108 2.98 -25.29 21.13
N PHE A 109 2.89 -25.18 19.80
CA PHE A 109 1.82 -25.82 19.03
C PHE A 109 1.99 -27.34 19.06
N GLU A 110 0.89 -28.06 19.23
CA GLU A 110 0.87 -29.51 19.00
C GLU A 110 1.14 -29.82 17.51
N GLU A 111 1.83 -30.93 17.24
CA GLU A 111 2.25 -31.34 15.88
C GLU A 111 1.10 -31.32 14.86
N LYS A 112 -0.09 -31.77 15.27
CA LYS A 112 -1.28 -31.79 14.40
C LYS A 112 -1.77 -30.37 14.11
N SER A 113 -1.88 -29.53 15.15
CA SER A 113 -2.30 -28.13 15.02
C SER A 113 -1.32 -27.31 14.17
N ALA A 114 -0.02 -27.51 14.37
CA ALA A 114 1.01 -26.85 13.57
C ALA A 114 0.89 -27.18 12.08
N LYS A 115 0.63 -28.45 11.74
CA LYS A 115 0.39 -28.88 10.35
C LYS A 115 -0.87 -28.27 9.77
N CYS A 116 -2.00 -28.31 10.49
CA CYS A 116 -3.25 -27.70 10.03
C CYS A 116 -3.11 -26.20 9.81
N ALA A 117 -2.42 -25.51 10.72
CA ALA A 117 -2.16 -24.08 10.62
C ALA A 117 -1.32 -23.75 9.37
N LEU A 118 -0.20 -24.45 9.16
CA LEU A 118 0.63 -24.24 7.96
C LEU A 118 -0.13 -24.57 6.67
N THR A 119 -0.90 -25.66 6.63
CA THR A 119 -1.76 -25.97 5.48
C THR A 119 -2.72 -24.82 5.18
N SER A 120 -3.40 -24.29 6.19
CA SER A 120 -4.33 -23.17 6.03
C SER A 120 -3.64 -21.90 5.54
N ILE A 121 -2.45 -21.58 6.06
CA ILE A 121 -1.64 -20.45 5.59
C ILE A 121 -1.28 -20.62 4.11
N VAL A 122 -0.87 -21.82 3.68
CA VAL A 122 -0.52 -22.12 2.29
C VAL A 122 -1.74 -22.02 1.37
N GLU A 123 -2.89 -22.55 1.78
CA GLU A 123 -4.15 -22.46 1.01
C GLU A 123 -4.56 -21.00 0.78
N VAL A 124 -4.51 -20.18 1.83
CA VAL A 124 -4.82 -18.75 1.73
C VAL A 124 -3.79 -18.03 0.87
N ALA A 125 -2.50 -18.30 1.05
CA ALA A 125 -1.44 -17.70 0.23
C ALA A 125 -1.63 -18.04 -1.26
N LYS A 126 -1.99 -19.28 -1.61
CA LYS A 126 -2.34 -19.68 -2.98
C LYS A 126 -3.54 -18.93 -3.52
N ALA A 127 -4.58 -18.76 -2.71
CA ALA A 127 -5.78 -18.02 -3.12
C ALA A 127 -5.45 -16.55 -3.38
N VAL A 128 -4.65 -15.92 -2.51
CA VAL A 128 -4.19 -14.53 -2.67
C VAL A 128 -3.28 -14.39 -3.90
N GLN A 129 -2.32 -15.30 -4.07
CA GLN A 129 -1.42 -15.31 -5.24
C GLN A 129 -2.20 -15.41 -6.55
N THR A 130 -3.13 -16.37 -6.64
CA THR A 130 -3.83 -16.68 -7.88
C THR A 130 -4.83 -15.59 -8.27
N LYS A 131 -5.55 -15.02 -7.30
CA LYS A 131 -6.65 -14.08 -7.57
C LYS A 131 -6.21 -12.61 -7.53
N PHE A 132 -5.13 -12.32 -6.81
CA PHE A 132 -4.74 -10.96 -6.46
C PHE A 132 -3.23 -10.71 -6.62
N ASP A 133 -2.52 -11.59 -7.34
CA ASP A 133 -1.08 -11.48 -7.61
C ASP A 133 -0.22 -11.30 -6.34
N GLY A 134 -0.62 -11.96 -5.26
CA GLY A 134 0.08 -11.92 -3.98
C GLY A 134 -0.22 -10.67 -3.14
N LYS A 135 -1.04 -9.74 -3.66
CA LYS A 135 -1.35 -8.46 -3.02
C LYS A 135 -2.65 -8.54 -2.22
N VAL A 136 -2.54 -8.73 -0.90
CA VAL A 136 -3.70 -8.74 0.02
C VAL A 136 -4.51 -7.45 -0.09
N GLN A 137 -3.85 -6.32 -0.32
CA GLN A 137 -4.53 -5.04 -0.51
C GLN A 137 -5.47 -5.01 -1.71
N SER A 138 -5.18 -5.75 -2.80
CA SER A 138 -6.06 -5.82 -3.97
C SER A 138 -7.38 -6.51 -3.64
N LEU A 139 -7.35 -7.55 -2.79
CA LEU A 139 -8.56 -8.15 -2.23
C LEU A 139 -9.35 -7.12 -1.42
N LEU A 140 -8.71 -6.48 -0.45
CA LEU A 140 -9.39 -5.54 0.46
C LEU A 140 -9.93 -4.31 -0.29
N ARG A 141 -9.19 -3.81 -1.28
CA ARG A 141 -9.58 -2.68 -2.13
C ARG A 141 -10.83 -3.00 -2.92
N SER A 142 -10.91 -4.18 -3.56
CA SER A 142 -12.11 -4.58 -4.31
C SER A 142 -13.37 -4.60 -3.43
N GLN A 143 -13.23 -5.05 -2.17
CA GLN A 143 -14.34 -5.03 -1.21
C GLN A 143 -14.63 -3.61 -0.70
N GLY A 144 -13.59 -2.81 -0.49
CA GLY A 144 -13.71 -1.40 -0.11
C GLY A 144 -14.45 -0.57 -1.14
N GLU A 145 -14.13 -0.72 -2.43
CA GLU A 145 -14.82 -0.06 -3.54
C GLU A 145 -16.31 -0.43 -3.59
N TYR A 146 -16.63 -1.71 -3.40
CA TYR A 146 -18.02 -2.16 -3.28
C TYR A 146 -18.75 -1.51 -2.09
N LEU A 147 -18.10 -1.45 -0.93
CA LEU A 147 -18.67 -0.82 0.27
C LEU A 147 -18.87 0.69 0.06
N ILE A 148 -17.91 1.39 -0.57
CA ILE A 148 -18.04 2.81 -0.90
C ILE A 148 -19.30 3.03 -1.75
N GLN A 149 -19.45 2.29 -2.84
CA GLN A 149 -20.61 2.44 -3.73
C GLN A 149 -21.92 2.19 -2.97
N LYS A 150 -22.02 1.07 -2.23
CA LYS A 150 -23.22 0.72 -1.47
C LYS A 150 -23.56 1.74 -0.38
N SER A 151 -22.56 2.24 0.33
CA SER A 151 -22.74 3.23 1.39
C SER A 151 -23.13 4.59 0.81
N THR A 152 -22.51 5.05 -0.28
CA THR A 152 -22.89 6.29 -0.96
C THR A 152 -24.34 6.26 -1.42
N ASP A 153 -24.78 5.15 -2.04
CA ASP A 153 -26.16 4.98 -2.48
C ASP A 153 -27.16 4.95 -1.32
N SER A 154 -26.78 4.31 -0.20
CA SER A 154 -27.67 4.10 0.94
C SER A 154 -27.82 5.35 1.83
N LEU A 155 -26.77 6.17 1.94
CA LEU A 155 -26.78 7.36 2.81
C LEU A 155 -27.54 8.54 2.21
N GLY A 156 -27.71 8.59 0.88
CA GLY A 156 -28.62 9.53 0.22
C GLY A 156 -28.28 11.01 0.45
N PHE A 157 -27.02 11.40 0.29
CA PHE A 157 -26.58 12.79 0.45
C PHE A 157 -27.33 13.72 -0.54
N SER A 158 -28.10 14.67 -0.01
CA SER A 158 -28.90 15.59 -0.82
C SER A 158 -28.17 16.88 -1.23
N THR A 159 -27.11 17.24 -0.51
CA THR A 159 -26.38 18.50 -0.71
C THR A 159 -24.99 18.32 -1.32
N LEU A 160 -24.48 17.08 -1.33
CA LEU A 160 -23.19 16.75 -1.92
C LEU A 160 -23.38 16.23 -3.34
N ASP A 161 -22.50 16.64 -4.26
CA ASP A 161 -22.38 15.93 -5.53
C ASP A 161 -21.84 14.50 -5.31
N ASN A 162 -22.00 13.65 -6.32
CA ASN A 162 -21.63 12.23 -6.22
C ASN A 162 -20.14 12.06 -5.87
N LYS A 163 -19.26 12.86 -6.49
CA LYS A 163 -17.81 12.79 -6.23
C LYS A 163 -17.48 13.12 -4.77
N SER A 164 -18.08 14.18 -4.23
CA SER A 164 -17.87 14.61 -2.85
C SER A 164 -18.44 13.59 -1.85
N ALA A 165 -19.62 13.02 -2.16
CA ALA A 165 -20.22 11.95 -1.36
C ALA A 165 -19.33 10.69 -1.33
N GLN A 166 -18.80 10.27 -2.48
CA GLN A 166 -17.85 9.15 -2.57
C GLN A 166 -16.58 9.43 -1.76
N GLN A 167 -16.01 10.64 -1.83
CA GLN A 167 -14.83 11.00 -1.04
C GLN A 167 -15.11 10.98 0.46
N VAL A 168 -16.25 11.50 0.91
CA VAL A 168 -16.66 11.46 2.32
C VAL A 168 -16.78 10.02 2.82
N VAL A 169 -17.47 9.16 2.07
CA VAL A 169 -17.63 7.74 2.42
C VAL A 169 -16.29 7.01 2.40
N THR A 170 -15.45 7.25 1.39
CA THR A 170 -14.10 6.66 1.29
C THR A 170 -13.26 7.01 2.50
N ARG A 171 -13.19 8.29 2.87
CA ARG A 171 -12.43 8.75 4.05
C ARG A 171 -12.98 8.17 5.35
N TRP A 172 -14.31 8.10 5.49
CA TRP A 172 -14.93 7.47 6.64
C TRP A 172 -14.51 6.00 6.76
N LEU A 173 -14.60 5.23 5.67
CA LEU A 173 -14.24 3.82 5.62
C LEU A 173 -12.73 3.58 5.81
N GLN A 174 -11.87 4.44 5.28
CA GLN A 174 -10.43 4.45 5.58
C GLN A 174 -10.21 4.58 7.10
N ASN A 175 -10.92 5.50 7.76
CA ASN A 175 -10.72 5.75 9.19
C ASN A 175 -11.29 4.65 10.09
N ILE A 176 -12.47 4.09 9.77
CA ILE A 176 -13.14 3.13 10.67
C ILE A 176 -12.77 1.67 10.41
N LEU A 177 -12.34 1.33 9.19
CA LEU A 177 -11.99 -0.03 8.80
C LEU A 177 -10.53 -0.18 8.33
N ASN A 178 -9.75 0.91 8.31
CA ASN A 178 -8.41 0.92 7.73
C ASN A 178 -8.40 0.34 6.30
N LEU A 179 -9.37 0.67 5.45
CA LEU A 179 -9.45 0.12 4.10
C LEU A 179 -8.39 0.74 3.16
N PRO A 180 -7.64 -0.06 2.38
CA PRO A 180 -6.61 0.41 1.45
C PRO A 180 -7.20 0.84 0.10
N VAL A 181 -8.09 1.83 0.15
CA VAL A 181 -8.76 2.44 -1.00
C VAL A 181 -8.19 3.83 -1.26
N CYS A 182 -8.15 4.29 -2.51
CA CYS A 182 -7.69 5.64 -2.85
C CYS A 182 -8.83 6.64 -2.69
N LEU A 183 -8.60 7.72 -1.96
CA LEU A 183 -9.54 8.83 -1.81
C LEU A 183 -9.67 9.65 -3.10
N ASN A 184 -8.67 9.59 -3.97
CA ASN A 184 -8.58 10.37 -5.20
C ASN A 184 -8.82 11.88 -4.95
N SER A 185 -8.08 12.41 -3.98
CA SER A 185 -8.23 13.79 -3.50
C SER A 185 -7.68 14.81 -4.51
N LYS A 186 -7.96 16.11 -4.28
CA LYS A 186 -7.33 17.18 -5.06
C LYS A 186 -5.79 17.12 -4.96
N SER A 187 -5.25 16.83 -3.78
CA SER A 187 -3.80 16.69 -3.58
C SER A 187 -3.23 15.52 -4.37
N THR A 188 -3.94 14.38 -4.39
CA THR A 188 -3.57 13.20 -5.20
C THR A 188 -3.51 13.56 -6.69
N GLN A 189 -4.50 14.31 -7.18
CA GLN A 189 -4.57 14.74 -8.58
C GLN A 189 -3.46 15.74 -8.94
N VAL A 190 -3.17 16.70 -8.07
CA VAL A 190 -2.05 17.65 -8.25
C VAL A 190 -0.73 16.89 -8.26
N PHE A 191 -0.50 16.00 -7.30
CA PHE A 191 0.69 15.16 -7.24
C PHE A 191 0.88 14.35 -8.53
N CYS A 192 -0.17 13.66 -9.01
CA CYS A 192 -0.11 12.88 -10.24
C CYS A 192 0.20 13.73 -11.47
N THR A 193 -0.41 14.92 -11.57
CA THR A 193 -0.18 15.86 -12.68
C THR A 193 1.28 16.32 -12.72
N GLU A 194 1.83 16.67 -11.57
CA GLU A 194 3.20 17.16 -11.42
C GLU A 194 4.25 16.09 -11.69
N MET A 195 3.93 14.85 -11.33
CA MET A 195 4.76 13.69 -11.62
C MET A 195 4.54 13.13 -13.04
N ALA A 196 3.64 13.73 -13.83
CA ALA A 196 3.24 13.28 -15.17
C ALA A 196 2.76 11.81 -15.23
N VAL A 197 2.11 11.33 -14.17
CA VAL A 197 1.59 9.96 -14.03
C VAL A 197 0.08 9.95 -13.87
N SER A 198 -0.54 8.80 -14.13
CA SER A 198 -1.96 8.59 -13.81
C SER A 198 -2.15 8.18 -12.34
N VAL A 199 -3.37 8.33 -11.82
CA VAL A 199 -3.73 7.75 -10.51
C VAL A 199 -3.57 6.23 -10.50
N SER A 200 -3.78 5.56 -11.64
CA SER A 200 -3.56 4.12 -11.75
C SER A 200 -2.08 3.76 -11.58
N ASP A 201 -1.16 4.57 -12.11
CA ASP A 201 0.28 4.38 -11.92
C ASP A 201 0.68 4.58 -10.45
N LEU A 202 0.07 5.57 -9.79
CA LEU A 202 0.24 5.81 -8.35
C LEU A 202 -0.18 4.61 -7.52
N ILE A 203 -1.36 4.05 -7.79
CA ILE A 203 -1.89 2.86 -7.10
C ILE A 203 -0.96 1.67 -7.35
N ALA A 204 -0.60 1.38 -8.60
CA ALA A 204 0.30 0.27 -8.92
C ALA A 204 1.67 0.41 -8.24
N THR A 205 2.22 1.64 -8.18
CA THR A 205 3.50 1.89 -7.51
C THR A 205 3.40 1.72 -6.00
N ALA A 206 2.28 2.12 -5.38
CA ALA A 206 2.00 1.83 -3.98
C ALA A 206 1.91 0.32 -3.73
N ASP A 207 1.29 -0.42 -4.66
CA ASP A 207 1.19 -1.88 -4.59
C ASP A 207 2.57 -2.56 -4.65
N ASP A 208 3.46 -2.06 -5.50
CA ASP A 208 4.83 -2.55 -5.64
C ASP A 208 5.76 -2.15 -4.50
N LEU A 209 5.43 -1.08 -3.77
CA LEU A 209 6.13 -0.65 -2.56
C LEU A 209 5.52 -1.23 -1.29
N ASP A 210 4.41 -1.94 -1.42
CA ASP A 210 3.65 -2.51 -0.31
C ASP A 210 3.18 -1.45 0.70
N ILE A 211 2.93 -0.23 0.21
CA ILE A 211 2.46 0.91 1.02
C ILE A 211 0.94 0.93 1.01
N ASN A 212 0.34 1.15 2.18
CA ASN A 212 -1.10 1.31 2.30
C ASN A 212 -1.61 2.50 1.50
N LEU A 213 -2.56 2.26 0.60
CA LEU A 213 -3.08 3.29 -0.30
C LEU A 213 -3.76 4.46 0.42
N ALA A 214 -4.36 4.23 1.60
CA ALA A 214 -4.90 5.31 2.42
C ALA A 214 -3.78 6.21 2.99
N LEU A 215 -2.61 5.64 3.24
CA LEU A 215 -1.42 6.41 3.64
C LEU A 215 -0.86 7.21 2.46
N VAL A 216 -0.92 6.68 1.22
CA VAL A 216 -0.52 7.43 0.02
C VAL A 216 -1.32 8.72 -0.13
N ASP A 217 -2.62 8.72 0.20
CA ASP A 217 -3.42 9.95 0.21
C ASP A 217 -2.86 11.00 1.17
N GLU A 218 -2.40 10.59 2.37
CA GLU A 218 -1.76 11.49 3.33
C GLU A 218 -0.38 11.96 2.83
N LEU A 219 0.44 11.07 2.25
CA LEU A 219 1.74 11.42 1.67
C LEU A 219 1.59 12.48 0.57
N THR A 220 0.65 12.30 -0.35
CA THR A 220 0.38 13.28 -1.42
C THR A 220 -0.16 14.60 -0.86
N GLN A 221 -0.93 14.56 0.23
CA GLN A 221 -1.39 15.75 0.93
C GLN A 221 -0.24 16.52 1.58
N GLN A 222 0.69 15.84 2.26
CA GLN A 222 1.85 16.48 2.88
C GLN A 222 2.81 17.05 1.83
N TRP A 223 3.06 16.31 0.75
CA TRP A 223 3.84 16.81 -0.38
C TRP A 223 3.26 18.10 -0.98
N CYS A 224 1.93 18.16 -1.19
CA CYS A 224 1.28 19.36 -1.72
C CYS A 224 1.41 20.57 -0.77
N LYS A 225 1.31 20.36 0.55
CA LYS A 225 1.49 21.42 1.55
C LYS A 225 2.91 21.96 1.50
N ALA A 226 3.91 21.07 1.56
CA ALA A 226 5.33 21.44 1.51
C ALA A 226 5.68 22.20 0.22
N LYS A 227 5.15 21.75 -0.93
CA LYS A 227 5.32 22.45 -2.21
C LYS A 227 4.73 23.86 -2.17
N THR A 228 3.49 24.00 -1.67
CA THR A 228 2.81 25.31 -1.58
C THR A 228 3.59 26.29 -0.69
N GLU A 229 4.14 25.81 0.43
CA GLU A 229 4.96 26.61 1.34
C GLU A 229 6.27 27.04 0.67
N ALA A 230 6.94 26.14 -0.05
CA ALA A 230 8.16 26.44 -0.79
C ALA A 230 7.92 27.48 -1.91
N ASP A 231 6.83 27.33 -2.67
CA ASP A 231 6.46 28.28 -3.74
C ASP A 231 6.14 29.67 -3.17
N HIS A 232 5.51 29.72 -2.00
CA HIS A 232 5.23 30.98 -1.30
C HIS A 232 6.52 31.67 -0.85
N LEU A 233 7.46 30.94 -0.25
CA LEU A 233 8.74 31.48 0.19
C LEU A 233 9.59 31.97 -1.00
N ALA A 234 9.65 31.20 -2.08
CA ALA A 234 10.34 31.60 -3.30
C ALA A 234 9.77 32.90 -3.89
N SER A 235 8.43 33.05 -3.87
CA SER A 235 7.76 34.28 -4.34
C SER A 235 8.06 35.50 -3.46
N GLN A 236 8.15 35.31 -2.14
CA GLN A 236 8.54 36.38 -1.20
C GLN A 236 9.99 36.82 -1.43
N MET A 237 10.92 35.87 -1.58
CA MET A 237 12.34 36.18 -1.83
C MET A 237 12.54 36.96 -3.14
N LEU A 238 11.82 36.59 -4.21
CA LEU A 238 11.86 37.33 -5.48
C LEU A 238 11.25 38.74 -5.38
N ALA A 239 10.28 38.95 -4.49
CA ALA A 239 9.65 40.25 -4.27
C ALA A 239 10.49 41.20 -3.40
N GLU A 240 11.39 40.68 -2.57
CA GLU A 240 12.29 41.46 -1.71
C GLU A 240 13.61 41.89 -2.41
N GLU A 241 13.88 41.40 -3.63
CA GLU A 241 15.03 41.83 -4.46
C GLU A 241 14.71 42.99 -5.44
N PRO A 242 14.35 44.20 -4.96
CA PRO A 242 14.82 45.39 -5.66
C PRO A 242 15.10 46.59 -4.75
N ASN A 243 16.39 46.92 -4.50
CA ASN A 243 16.90 48.31 -4.38
C ASN A 243 18.40 48.47 -4.04
N ALA A 244 19.24 47.42 -4.08
CA ALA A 244 20.66 47.58 -3.73
C ALA A 244 21.57 48.13 -4.85
N ILE A 245 21.05 48.44 -6.06
CA ILE A 245 21.89 48.84 -7.21
C ILE A 245 21.78 50.33 -7.59
N GLU A 246 20.79 51.09 -7.10
CA GLU A 246 20.69 52.54 -7.39
C GLU A 246 21.22 53.42 -6.25
N THR A 247 22.50 53.32 -5.89
CA THR A 247 23.16 54.36 -5.06
C THR A 247 24.63 54.57 -5.38
N HIS A 248 25.06 54.58 -6.65
CA HIS A 248 26.39 55.13 -7.00
C HIS A 248 26.51 55.65 -8.45
N ILE A 249 25.57 56.50 -8.91
CA ILE A 249 25.86 57.40 -10.04
C ILE A 249 25.35 58.80 -9.72
N SER A 250 26.14 59.55 -8.94
CA SER A 250 26.10 61.01 -8.92
C SER A 250 27.49 61.49 -8.52
N ARG A 251 28.29 61.83 -9.54
CA ARG A 251 29.48 62.66 -9.48
C ARG A 251 29.30 63.78 -10.50
#